data_AF-A0AAW5EEH2-F1
#
_entry.id   AF-A0AAW5EEH2-F1
#
_cell.length_a   1.000
_cell.length_b   1.000
_cell.length_c   1.000
_cell.angle_alpha   90.00
_cell.angle_beta   90.00
_cell.angle_gamma   90.00
#
_symmetry.space_group_name_H-M   'P 1'
#
loop_
_entity.id
_entity.type
_entity.pdbx_description
1 polymer ?
#
loop_
_entity_poly.entity_id
_entity_poly.type
_entity_poly.pdbx_seq_one_letter_code
_entity_poly.pdbx_strand_id
1 'polypeptide(L)'
;DEFHGMKIHYNIEKELLGTGGAIKDALKLVKNEAYVVNGDTFFDIDLKKLVLNSSKICIALKQMQNFDRYGTVNFDEQGIVTSFEEKVFKKQGLINGGIYLLK
;
A
#
# COMPACT_ATOMS: atom_id res chain seq x y z
N ASP A 1 1.61 21.19 11.25
CA ASP A 1 3.06 21.27 11.55
C ASP A 1 3.86 21.39 10.26
N GLU A 2 5.17 21.57 10.36
CA GLU A 2 6.07 21.65 9.22
C GLU A 2 7.39 20.94 9.54
N PHE A 3 7.95 20.21 8.57
CA PHE A 3 9.26 19.58 8.67
C PHE A 3 9.98 19.64 7.33
N HIS A 4 11.21 20.15 7.30
CA HIS A 4 11.98 20.38 6.06
C HIS A 4 11.18 21.07 4.94
N GLY A 5 10.34 22.05 5.28
CA GLY A 5 9.50 22.77 4.31
C GLY A 5 8.25 22.00 3.84
N MET A 6 8.01 20.79 4.34
CA MET A 6 6.80 20.02 4.07
C MET A 6 5.72 20.31 5.11
N LYS A 7 4.53 20.69 4.64
CA LYS A 7 3.35 20.86 5.49
C LYS A 7 2.84 19.51 5.98
N ILE A 8 2.64 19.39 7.28
CA ILE A 8 2.12 18.19 7.92
C ILE A 8 0.68 18.47 8.39
N HIS A 9 -0.24 17.64 7.88
CA HIS A 9 -1.63 17.61 8.27
C HIS A 9 -1.92 16.30 8.99
N TYR A 10 -2.57 16.39 10.16
CA TYR A 10 -2.97 15.22 10.94
C TYR A 10 -4.45 14.94 10.71
N ASN A 11 -4.76 13.70 10.33
CA ASN A 11 -6.12 13.19 10.33
C ASN A 11 -6.26 12.18 11.47
N ILE A 12 -6.96 12.56 12.53
CA ILE A 12 -7.08 11.75 13.75
C ILE A 12 -8.38 10.95 13.67
N GLU A 13 -8.25 9.62 13.66
CA GLU A 13 -9.40 8.73 13.72
C GLU A 13 -10.14 8.87 15.06
N LYS A 14 -11.48 8.97 15.00
CA LYS A 14 -12.34 8.99 16.20
C LYS A 14 -12.61 7.60 16.76
N GLU A 15 -12.54 6.59 15.89
CA GLU A 15 -12.74 5.18 16.16
C GLU A 15 -11.87 4.36 15.20
N LEU A 16 -11.64 3.07 15.49
CA LEU A 16 -10.76 2.24 14.66
C LEU A 16 -11.43 1.92 13.31
N LEU A 17 -11.04 2.61 12.23
CA LEU A 17 -11.62 2.38 10.89
C LEU A 17 -10.94 1.24 10.11
N GLY A 18 -9.84 0.71 10.66
CA GLY A 18 -8.93 -0.19 9.97
C GLY A 18 -8.16 0.50 8.83
N THR A 19 -7.18 -0.18 8.24
CA THR A 19 -6.26 0.43 7.27
C THR A 19 -6.98 1.09 6.08
N GLY A 20 -7.92 0.39 5.46
CA GLY A 20 -8.66 0.92 4.31
C GLY A 20 -9.56 2.10 4.67
N GLY A 21 -10.16 2.08 5.86
CA GLY A 21 -11.02 3.16 6.35
C GLY A 21 -10.22 4.42 6.67
N ALA A 22 -9.10 4.28 7.38
CA ALA A 22 -8.18 5.37 7.70
C ALA A 22 -7.64 6.05 6.44
N ILE A 23 -7.21 5.26 5.45
CA ILE A 23 -6.76 5.78 4.14
C ILE A 23 -7.89 6.54 3.45
N LYS A 24 -9.09 5.94 3.35
CA LYS A 24 -10.23 6.58 2.68
C LYS A 24 -10.64 7.90 3.35
N ASP A 25 -10.56 7.97 4.68
CA ASP A 25 -10.85 9.20 5.42
C ASP A 25 -9.79 10.27 5.16
N ALA A 26 -8.50 9.90 5.22
CA ALA A 26 -7.38 10.82 4.96
C ALA A 26 -7.35 11.34 3.51
N LEU A 27 -7.78 10.53 2.53
CA LEU A 27 -7.85 10.93 1.12
C LEU A 27 -8.78 12.13 0.88
N LYS A 28 -9.71 12.46 1.79
CA LYS A 28 -10.51 13.70 1.72
C LYS A 28 -9.65 14.97 1.78
N LEU A 29 -8.43 14.88 2.30
CA LEU A 29 -7.46 15.97 2.38
C LEU A 29 -6.57 16.07 1.14
N VAL A 30 -6.62 15.09 0.24
CA VAL A 30 -5.78 15.01 -0.96
C VAL A 30 -6.63 15.26 -2.21
N LYS A 31 -6.11 16.05 -3.16
CA LYS A 31 -6.85 16.45 -4.38
C LYS A 31 -6.49 15.64 -5.62
N ASN A 32 -5.28 15.08 -5.64
CA ASN A 32 -4.70 14.37 -6.78
C ASN A 32 -4.27 12.97 -6.33
N GLU A 33 -3.30 12.39 -7.03
CA GLU A 33 -2.69 11.12 -6.64
C GLU A 33 -2.00 11.22 -5.28
N ALA A 34 -2.04 10.11 -4.54
CA ALA A 34 -1.47 9.99 -3.20
C ALA A 34 -0.55 8.76 -3.13
N TYR A 35 0.66 8.96 -2.62
CA TYR A 35 1.44 7.85 -2.08
C TYR A 35 0.96 7.55 -0.67
N VAL A 36 0.63 6.28 -0.42
CA VAL A 36 0.34 5.78 0.93
C VAL A 36 1.47 4.87 1.34
N VAL A 37 2.00 5.10 2.54
CA VAL A 37 3.11 4.33 3.10
C VAL A 37 2.76 3.97 4.53
N ASN A 38 2.92 2.69 4.89
CA ASN A 38 2.81 2.25 6.28
C ASN A 38 3.92 2.89 7.12
N GLY A 39 3.56 3.48 8.27
CA GLY A 39 4.52 4.16 9.14
C GLY A 39 5.52 3.24 9.87
N ASP A 40 5.29 1.94 9.84
CA ASP A 40 6.10 0.91 10.51
C ASP A 40 6.92 0.05 9.53
N THR A 41 6.90 0.39 8.24
CA THR A 41 7.47 -0.44 7.18
C THR A 41 8.63 0.28 6.50
N PHE A 42 9.82 -0.32 6.54
CA PHE A 42 10.94 0.08 5.68
C PHE A 42 10.97 -0.79 4.43
N PHE A 43 10.59 -0.20 3.29
CA PHE A 43 10.61 -0.87 1.99
C PHE A 43 11.26 0.03 0.94
N ASP A 44 12.55 -0.23 0.69
CA ASP A 44 13.41 0.57 -0.20
C ASP A 44 13.10 0.29 -1.67
N ILE A 45 12.18 1.08 -2.23
CA ILE A 45 11.78 1.03 -3.63
C ILE A 45 11.78 2.43 -4.25
N ASP A 46 11.95 2.48 -5.57
CA ASP A 46 11.76 3.70 -6.33
C ASP A 46 10.26 4.00 -6.52
N LEU A 47 9.73 4.95 -5.75
CA LEU A 47 8.32 5.34 -5.79
C LEU A 47 7.86 5.82 -7.18
N LYS A 48 8.79 6.31 -8.02
CA LYS A 48 8.48 6.79 -9.37
C LYS A 48 8.15 5.65 -10.34
N LYS A 49 8.49 4.41 -9.98
CA LYS A 49 8.14 3.22 -10.77
C LYS A 49 6.71 2.74 -10.53
N LEU A 50 6.03 3.22 -9.48
CA LEU A 50 4.61 2.96 -9.32
C LEU A 50 3.84 3.82 -10.35
N VAL A 51 3.07 3.14 -11.19
CA VAL A 51 2.25 3.76 -12.23
C VAL A 51 0.85 3.16 -12.20
N LEU A 52 -0.16 3.97 -12.46
CA LEU A 52 -1.55 3.53 -12.37
C LEU A 52 -2.02 2.75 -13.59
N ASN A 53 -1.47 2.97 -14.79
CA ASN A 53 -1.82 2.25 -16.03
C ASN A 53 -3.34 2.03 -16.21
N SER A 54 -4.14 3.11 -16.12
CA SER A 54 -5.62 3.10 -16.15
C SER A 54 -6.35 2.53 -14.91
N SER A 55 -5.61 2.03 -13.91
CA SER A 55 -6.14 1.62 -12.61
C SER A 55 -6.30 2.80 -11.65
N LYS A 56 -7.02 2.59 -10.54
CA LYS A 56 -7.13 3.56 -9.44
C LYS A 56 -6.13 3.33 -8.31
N ILE A 57 -5.53 2.13 -8.27
CA ILE A 57 -4.65 1.67 -7.20
C ILE A 57 -3.50 0.89 -7.83
N CYS A 58 -2.28 1.21 -7.45
CA CYS A 58 -1.09 0.40 -7.68
C CYS A 58 -0.48 0.02 -6.33
N ILE A 59 -0.06 -1.23 -6.16
CA ILE A 59 0.45 -1.78 -4.90
C ILE A 59 1.89 -2.23 -5.13
N ALA A 60 2.81 -1.80 -4.27
CA ALA A 60 4.16 -2.37 -4.26
C ALA A 60 4.16 -3.73 -3.56
N LEU A 61 4.67 -4.76 -4.23
CA LEU A 61 4.74 -6.12 -3.70
C LEU A 61 6.17 -6.49 -3.32
N LYS A 62 6.32 -7.22 -2.22
CA LYS A 62 7.61 -7.74 -1.75
C LYS A 62 7.66 -9.25 -1.92
N GLN A 63 8.72 -9.75 -2.56
CA GLN A 63 8.99 -11.18 -2.62
C GLN A 63 9.44 -11.69 -1.26
N MET A 64 8.77 -12.72 -0.77
CA MET A 64 9.08 -13.40 0.48
C MET A 64 9.28 -14.89 0.26
N GLN A 65 10.00 -15.53 1.18
CA GLN A 65 10.23 -16.97 1.24
C GLN A 65 9.95 -17.49 2.66
N ASN A 66 9.47 -18.74 2.75
CA ASN A 66 9.20 -19.45 4.00
C ASN A 66 8.46 -18.61 5.05
N PHE A 67 7.24 -18.19 4.77
CA PHE A 67 6.43 -17.32 5.65
C PHE A 67 5.01 -17.85 5.80
N ASP A 68 4.37 -17.50 6.92
CA ASP A 68 2.97 -17.84 7.25
C ASP A 68 2.18 -16.65 7.83
N ARG A 69 2.85 -15.54 8.15
CA ARG A 69 2.26 -14.35 8.79
C ARG A 69 1.51 -13.42 7.85
N TYR A 70 1.70 -13.57 6.53
CA TYR A 70 1.18 -12.65 5.51
C TYR A 70 0.35 -13.40 4.48
N GLY A 71 -0.67 -12.73 3.96
CA GLY A 71 -1.37 -13.18 2.75
C GLY A 71 -0.54 -12.89 1.50
N THR A 72 -0.83 -13.59 0.40
CA THR A 72 -0.16 -13.36 -0.89
C THR A 72 -1.05 -12.61 -1.88
N VAL A 73 -0.40 -11.88 -2.78
CA VAL A 73 -1.03 -11.18 -3.89
C VAL A 73 -0.57 -11.85 -5.18
N ASN A 74 -1.52 -12.30 -5.97
CA ASN A 74 -1.27 -12.83 -7.31
C ASN A 74 -1.71 -11.81 -8.36
N PHE A 75 -1.04 -11.82 -9.52
CA PHE A 75 -1.37 -10.97 -10.66
C PHE A 75 -1.16 -11.73 -11.97
N ASP A 76 -1.78 -11.24 -13.04
CA ASP A 76 -1.61 -11.77 -14.39
C ASP A 76 -0.35 -11.23 -15.08
N GLU A 77 -0.09 -11.66 -16.32
CA GLU A 77 1.08 -11.22 -17.09
C GLU A 77 1.11 -9.71 -17.37
N GLN A 78 -0.04 -9.02 -17.24
CA GLN A 78 -0.17 -7.57 -17.40
C GLN A 78 0.04 -6.81 -16.09
N GLY A 79 0.26 -7.52 -14.97
CA GLY A 79 0.47 -6.92 -13.65
C GLY A 79 -0.84 -6.54 -12.94
N ILE A 80 -1.99 -7.03 -13.39
CA ILE A 80 -3.28 -6.80 -12.75
C ILE A 80 -3.51 -7.84 -11.66
N VAL A 81 -3.85 -7.38 -10.46
CA VAL A 81 -4.14 -8.27 -9.33
C VAL A 81 -5.33 -9.17 -9.63
N THR A 82 -5.13 -10.49 -9.53
CA THR A 82 -6.15 -11.51 -9.80
C THR A 82 -6.72 -12.11 -8.53
N SER A 83 -5.92 -12.20 -7.45
CA SER A 83 -6.40 -12.69 -6.16
C SER A 83 -5.55 -12.23 -4.98
N PHE A 84 -6.19 -12.17 -3.82
CA PHE A 84 -5.57 -12.12 -2.52
C PHE A 84 -5.81 -13.46 -1.83
N GLU A 85 -4.76 -14.06 -1.30
CA GLU A 85 -4.87 -15.30 -0.54
C GLU A 85 -4.62 -15.02 0.95
N GLU A 86 -5.40 -15.69 1.79
CA GLU A 86 -5.26 -15.59 3.24
C GLU A 86 -3.94 -16.18 3.75
N LYS A 87 -3.61 -15.83 5.00
CA LYS A 87 -2.36 -16.21 5.67
C LYS A 87 -2.26 -17.73 5.82
N VAL A 88 -1.39 -18.32 5.01
CA VAL A 88 -1.02 -19.73 5.08
C VAL A 88 0.48 -19.85 4.85
N PHE A 89 1.07 -20.97 5.27
CA PHE A 89 2.48 -21.22 4.99
C PHE A 89 2.73 -21.25 3.46
N LYS A 90 3.70 -20.44 3.02
CA LYS A 90 4.17 -20.38 1.63
C LYS A 90 5.69 -20.50 1.61
N LYS A 91 6.19 -21.40 0.76
CA LYS A 91 7.64 -21.48 0.46
C LYS A 91 8.14 -20.20 -0.21
N GLN A 92 7.32 -19.62 -1.08
CA GLN A 92 7.60 -18.39 -1.79
C GLN A 92 6.28 -17.72 -2.17
N GLY A 93 6.25 -16.38 -2.18
CA GLY A 93 5.08 -15.62 -2.58
C GLY A 93 5.32 -14.11 -2.49
N LEU A 94 4.45 -13.35 -3.14
CA LEU A 94 4.48 -11.89 -3.12
C LEU A 94 3.49 -11.39 -2.09
N ILE A 95 3.94 -10.54 -1.18
CA ILE A 95 3.11 -9.94 -0.13
C ILE A 95 2.90 -8.46 -0.42
N ASN A 96 1.83 -7.90 0.13
CA ASN A 96 1.64 -6.45 0.13
C ASN A 96 2.79 -5.78 0.92
N GLY A 97 3.53 -4.89 0.26
CA GLY A 97 4.69 -4.20 0.84
C GLY A 97 4.34 -2.95 1.65
N GLY A 98 3.06 -2.61 1.82
CA GLY A 98 2.63 -1.45 2.60
C GLY A 98 2.87 -0.11 1.90
N ILE A 99 3.10 -0.12 0.59
CA ILE A 99 3.23 1.08 -0.24
C ILE A 99 2.23 1.01 -1.39
N TYR A 100 1.51 2.11 -1.60
CA TYR A 100 0.47 2.23 -2.61
C TYR A 100 0.57 3.57 -3.34
N LEU A 101 0.17 3.59 -4.60
CA LEU A 101 -0.18 4.80 -5.34
C LEU A 101 -1.69 4.77 -5.60
N LEU A 102 -2.39 5.81 -5.17
CA LEU A 102 -3.85 5.92 -5.26
C LEU A 102 -4.23 7.16 -6.09
N LYS A 103 -5.38 7.09 -6.78
CA LYS A 103 -6.01 8.22 -7.47
C LYS A 103 -7.39 8.53 -6.89
#